data_AF-A0A5J4QVI1-F1
#
_entry.id   AF-A0A5J4QVI1-F1
#
_cell.length_a   1.000
_cell.length_b   1.000
_cell.length_c   1.000
_cell.angle_alpha   90.00
_cell.angle_beta   90.00
_cell.angle_gamma   90.00
#
_symmetry.space_group_name_H-M   'P 1'
#
loop_
_entity.id
_entity.type
_entity.pdbx_description
1 polymer ?
#
loop_
_entity_poly.entity_id
_entity_poly.type
_entity_poly.pdbx_seq_one_letter_code
_entity_poly.pdbx_strand_id
1 'polypeptide(L)'
;MFFCKDTTFQLNYDITGDWIAMPKYNADGIVIEVTLNTVKVRNWDNSITTIPPYAFISDSFQNWRSMQESGGRRVKRSINIDMKSVKFCTPEMIAKYRKIHILKEYIEKTEKGLNEYNEKNSIDNSVLVNGRRQTNLGVFRAYLTGFIKNYPDVNHTLMYMIRHLHPMEKGLPVELYFFTNTTNWILYEGIQADVFDHVLAIIPEFDLNVFQDPTGTDFRNLANHP
;
A
#
# COMPACT_ATOMS: atom_id res chain seq x y z
N MET A 1 -8.06 64.07 -0.09
CA MET A 1 -9.27 63.23 -0.08
C MET A 1 -9.14 62.23 -1.22
N PHE A 2 -8.60 61.05 -0.95
CA PHE A 2 -8.60 59.93 -1.89
C PHE A 2 -9.32 58.78 -1.16
N PHE A 3 -10.54 58.50 -1.60
CA PHE A 3 -11.31 57.35 -1.13
C PHE A 3 -10.66 56.08 -1.71
N CYS A 4 -10.13 55.23 -0.84
CA CYS A 4 -9.82 53.85 -1.19
C CYS A 4 -11.15 53.09 -1.23
N LYS A 5 -11.59 52.74 -2.44
CA LYS A 5 -12.75 51.88 -2.67
C LYS A 5 -12.41 50.43 -2.31
N ASP A 6 -13.30 49.83 -1.52
CA ASP A 6 -13.64 48.40 -1.52
C ASP A 6 -12.47 47.41 -1.44
N THR A 7 -11.91 47.27 -0.24
CA THR A 7 -11.21 46.04 0.17
C THR A 7 -12.25 44.99 0.54
N THR A 8 -12.91 44.45 -0.49
CA THR A 8 -13.61 43.17 -0.34
C THR A 8 -12.54 42.10 -0.26
N PHE A 9 -12.21 41.64 0.95
CA PHE A 9 -11.45 40.40 1.15
C PHE A 9 -12.34 39.23 0.67
N GLN A 10 -12.36 39.01 -0.65
CA GLN A 10 -12.86 37.75 -1.20
C GLN A 10 -11.79 36.70 -0.90
N LEU A 11 -12.06 35.84 0.07
CA LEU A 11 -11.44 34.51 0.13
C LEU A 11 -11.82 33.81 -1.18
N ASN A 12 -10.98 33.96 -2.21
CA ASN A 12 -11.05 33.19 -3.45
C ASN A 12 -10.60 31.75 -3.16
N TYR A 13 -11.41 31.04 -2.39
CA TYR A 13 -11.36 29.60 -2.27
C TYR A 13 -12.80 29.14 -2.32
N ASP A 14 -13.31 28.96 -3.54
CA ASP A 14 -14.53 28.20 -3.73
C ASP A 14 -14.19 26.72 -3.44
N ILE A 15 -14.21 26.36 -2.16
CA ILE A 15 -14.09 24.99 -1.66
C ILE A 15 -15.43 24.26 -1.75
N THR A 16 -16.49 24.92 -2.23
CA THR A 16 -17.79 24.29 -2.38
C THR A 16 -17.67 23.08 -3.31
N GLY A 17 -18.23 21.95 -2.90
CA GLY A 17 -18.10 20.68 -3.61
C GLY A 17 -16.83 19.87 -3.29
N ASP A 18 -15.86 20.44 -2.56
CA ASP A 18 -14.66 19.70 -2.18
C ASP A 18 -14.94 18.71 -1.07
N TRP A 19 -14.28 17.56 -1.16
CA TRP A 19 -14.10 16.69 -0.02
C TRP A 19 -13.00 17.26 0.87
N ILE A 20 -13.36 17.60 2.11
CA ILE A 20 -12.43 18.00 3.15
C ILE A 20 -12.48 17.08 4.36
N ALA A 21 -11.40 17.03 5.13
CA ALA A 21 -11.38 16.43 6.46
C ALA A 21 -10.78 17.41 7.50
N MET A 22 -11.54 17.66 8.55
CA MET A 22 -11.20 18.46 9.73
C MET A 22 -11.52 17.68 11.02
N PRO A 23 -10.62 16.80 11.49
CA PRO A 23 -10.88 15.95 12.66
C PRO A 23 -11.26 16.71 13.92
N LYS A 24 -10.68 17.91 14.14
CA LYS A 24 -10.97 18.79 15.29
C LYS A 24 -12.45 19.17 15.38
N TYR A 25 -13.14 19.25 14.24
CA TYR A 25 -14.56 19.59 14.17
C TYR A 25 -15.44 18.38 13.83
N ASN A 26 -14.86 17.17 13.79
CA ASN A 26 -15.54 15.96 13.37
C ASN A 26 -16.23 16.14 12.00
N ALA A 27 -15.51 16.73 11.04
CA ALA A 27 -15.97 16.90 9.67
C ALA A 27 -15.12 16.07 8.71
N ASP A 28 -15.76 15.21 7.93
CA ASP A 28 -15.16 14.43 6.86
C ASP A 28 -16.22 14.19 5.78
N GLY A 29 -16.16 14.97 4.71
CA GLY A 29 -17.14 14.92 3.65
C GLY A 29 -17.13 16.14 2.74
N ILE A 30 -18.25 16.36 2.04
CA ILE A 30 -18.35 17.36 0.97
C ILE A 30 -18.80 18.70 1.54
N VAL A 31 -18.10 19.78 1.20
CA VAL A 31 -18.56 21.15 1.48
C VAL A 31 -19.81 21.43 0.64
N ILE A 32 -20.95 21.65 1.30
CA ILE A 32 -22.23 21.90 0.61
C ILE A 32 -22.60 23.38 0.55
N GLU A 33 -22.05 24.20 1.46
CA GLU A 33 -22.40 25.61 1.58
C GLU A 33 -21.26 26.39 2.24
N VAL A 34 -20.92 27.55 1.68
CA VAL A 34 -20.00 28.52 2.26
C VAL A 34 -20.72 29.87 2.36
N THR A 35 -20.83 30.41 3.57
CA THR A 35 -21.36 31.75 3.83
C THR A 35 -20.33 32.58 4.59
N LEU A 36 -20.61 33.87 4.80
CA LEU A 36 -19.75 34.76 5.59
C LEU A 36 -19.53 34.27 7.02
N ASN A 37 -20.50 33.53 7.58
CA ASN A 37 -20.52 33.18 9.00
C ASN A 37 -20.35 31.67 9.24
N THR A 38 -20.57 30.83 8.23
CA THR A 38 -20.56 29.37 8.38
C THR A 38 -20.11 28.67 7.12
N VAL A 39 -19.38 27.57 7.29
CA VAL A 39 -19.16 26.55 6.27
C VAL A 39 -19.89 25.29 6.69
N LYS A 40 -20.71 24.71 5.82
CA LYS A 40 -21.41 23.44 6.07
C LYS A 40 -20.76 22.32 5.29
N VAL A 41 -20.47 21.24 5.98
CA VAL A 41 -19.92 20.00 5.43
C VAL A 41 -20.95 18.90 5.63
N ARG A 42 -21.32 18.20 4.56
CA ARG A 42 -22.08 16.96 4.65
C ARG A 42 -21.11 15.81 4.80
N ASN A 43 -21.12 15.17 5.96
CA ASN A 43 -20.27 14.03 6.26
C ASN A 43 -20.70 12.77 5.48
N TRP A 44 -19.84 11.76 5.44
CA TRP A 44 -20.14 10.47 4.80
C TRP A 44 -21.33 9.72 5.42
N ASP A 45 -21.63 9.96 6.69
CA ASP A 45 -22.83 9.45 7.38
C ASP A 45 -24.10 10.30 7.09
N ASN A 46 -23.99 11.28 6.19
CA ASN A 46 -25.02 12.26 5.81
C ASN A 46 -25.38 13.30 6.87
N SER A 47 -24.69 13.34 8.02
CA SER A 47 -24.83 14.43 8.99
C SER A 47 -24.25 15.74 8.44
N ILE A 48 -24.65 16.88 9.01
CA ILE A 48 -24.12 18.21 8.64
C ILE A 48 -23.29 18.77 9.79
N THR A 49 -22.00 18.97 9.55
CA THR A 49 -21.12 19.72 10.46
C THR A 49 -21.07 21.18 10.02
N THR A 50 -21.30 22.10 10.95
CA THR A 50 -21.16 23.54 10.71
C THR A 50 -19.89 24.04 11.35
N ILE A 51 -19.00 24.63 10.55
CA ILE A 51 -17.67 25.09 10.95
C ILE A 51 -17.60 26.60 10.74
N PRO A 52 -17.09 27.38 11.72
CA PRO A 52 -16.91 28.81 11.53
C PRO A 52 -15.77 29.09 10.52
N PRO A 53 -15.91 30.07 9.59
CA PRO A 53 -14.91 30.32 8.55
C PRO A 53 -13.50 30.58 9.06
N TYR A 54 -13.34 31.20 10.24
CA TYR A 54 -12.02 31.45 10.81
C TYR A 54 -11.20 30.16 11.02
N ALA A 55 -11.87 29.01 11.26
CA ALA A 55 -11.22 27.73 11.47
C ALA A 55 -10.45 27.24 10.22
N PHE A 56 -10.90 27.61 9.02
CA PHE A 56 -10.21 27.27 7.77
C PHE A 56 -8.93 28.09 7.55
N ILE A 57 -8.76 29.18 8.31
CA ILE A 57 -7.57 30.02 8.29
C ILE A 57 -6.65 29.65 9.46
N SER A 58 -7.21 29.38 10.63
CA SER A 58 -6.44 29.16 11.86
C SER A 58 -6.01 27.71 12.09
N ASP A 59 -6.80 26.73 11.63
CA ASP A 59 -6.54 25.30 11.85
C ASP A 59 -6.13 24.61 10.54
N SER A 60 -5.30 23.55 10.65
CA SER A 60 -4.97 22.69 9.52
C SER A 60 -6.15 21.80 9.13
N PHE A 61 -6.39 21.66 7.83
CA PHE A 61 -7.35 20.71 7.28
C PHE A 61 -6.79 20.02 6.04
N GLN A 62 -7.39 18.88 5.68
CA GLN A 62 -7.06 18.18 4.44
C GLN A 62 -8.12 18.51 3.39
N ASN A 63 -7.67 18.88 2.18
CA ASN A 63 -8.53 19.02 1.00
C ASN A 63 -8.14 17.93 -0.01
N TRP A 64 -9.10 17.08 -0.37
CA TRP A 64 -8.89 15.94 -1.25
C TRP A 64 -9.07 16.27 -2.73
N ARG A 65 -9.37 17.52 -3.11
CA ARG A 65 -9.47 17.96 -4.52
C ARG A 65 -8.24 17.55 -5.33
N SER A 66 -7.04 17.84 -4.84
CA SER A 66 -5.79 17.47 -5.55
C SER A 66 -5.62 15.96 -5.72
N MET A 67 -6.13 15.14 -4.79
CA MET A 67 -6.15 13.69 -4.96
C MET A 67 -7.14 13.29 -6.06
N GLN A 68 -8.34 13.87 -6.08
CA GLN A 68 -9.36 13.61 -7.10
C GLN A 68 -8.88 13.99 -8.51
N GLU A 69 -8.13 15.09 -8.63
CA GLU A 69 -7.58 15.61 -9.89
C GLU A 69 -6.28 14.93 -10.32
N SER A 70 -5.57 14.25 -9.41
CA SER A 70 -4.26 13.63 -9.71
C SER A 70 -4.29 12.47 -10.71
N GLY A 71 -5.48 11.99 -11.06
CA GLY A 71 -5.65 10.81 -11.93
C GLY A 71 -5.28 9.49 -11.25
N GLY A 72 -5.12 9.46 -9.92
CA GLY A 72 -4.95 8.22 -9.19
C GLY A 72 -5.06 8.33 -7.68
N ARG A 73 -5.56 7.26 -7.04
CA ARG A 73 -5.73 7.20 -5.59
C ARG A 73 -4.76 6.20 -4.98
N ARG A 74 -4.09 6.60 -3.90
CA ARG A 74 -3.02 5.81 -3.29
C ARG A 74 -3.56 4.62 -2.52
N VAL A 75 -3.12 3.42 -2.88
CA VAL A 75 -3.18 2.22 -2.04
C VAL A 75 -1.89 2.10 -1.24
N LYS A 76 -2.03 1.96 0.08
CA LYS A 76 -0.93 1.75 1.02
C LYS A 76 -1.39 0.76 2.09
N ARG A 77 -1.22 -0.53 1.80
CA ARG A 77 -1.63 -1.64 2.67
C ARG A 77 -0.52 -2.68 2.72
N SER A 78 -0.54 -3.51 3.76
CA SER A 78 0.50 -4.52 3.99
C SER A 78 -0.08 -5.85 4.41
N ILE A 79 0.59 -6.93 4.03
CA ILE A 79 0.32 -8.28 4.54
C ILE A 79 1.51 -8.69 5.40
N ASN A 80 1.22 -9.23 6.59
CA ASN A 80 2.26 -9.71 7.48
C ASN A 80 2.62 -11.15 7.13
N ILE A 81 3.89 -11.38 6.85
CA ILE A 81 4.46 -12.70 6.59
C ILE A 81 4.98 -13.29 7.90
N ASP A 82 4.71 -14.57 8.14
CA ASP A 82 5.32 -15.32 9.22
C ASP A 82 6.83 -15.45 8.96
N MET A 83 7.64 -14.87 9.84
CA MET A 83 9.09 -14.88 9.72
C MET A 83 9.67 -16.30 9.76
N LYS A 84 8.97 -17.27 10.37
CA LYS A 84 9.41 -18.67 10.39
C LYS A 84 9.34 -19.34 9.01
N SER A 85 8.52 -18.82 8.10
CA SER A 85 8.42 -19.30 6.72
C SER A 85 9.53 -18.77 5.80
N VAL A 86 10.32 -17.80 6.25
CA VAL A 86 11.40 -17.20 5.45
C VAL A 86 12.61 -18.12 5.42
N LYS A 87 13.03 -18.51 4.21
CA LYS A 87 14.16 -19.43 3.99
C LYS A 87 14.94 -19.07 2.72
N PHE A 88 16.18 -19.55 2.64
CA PHE A 88 16.93 -19.54 1.38
C PHE A 88 16.25 -20.45 0.35
N CYS A 89 16.26 -20.03 -0.90
CA CYS A 89 15.72 -20.84 -1.99
C CYS A 89 16.60 -22.05 -2.25
N THR A 90 16.00 -23.24 -2.38
CA THR A 90 16.68 -24.42 -2.89
C THR A 90 16.75 -24.39 -4.42
N PRO A 91 17.60 -25.20 -5.07
CA PRO A 91 17.62 -25.31 -6.53
C PRO A 91 16.25 -25.68 -7.12
N GLU A 92 15.48 -26.53 -6.44
CA GLU A 92 14.13 -26.92 -6.83
C GLU A 92 13.16 -25.74 -6.77
N MET A 93 13.25 -24.91 -5.72
CA MET A 93 12.45 -23.68 -5.60
C MET A 93 12.78 -22.71 -6.74
N ILE A 94 14.06 -22.49 -7.04
CA ILE A 94 14.46 -21.62 -8.16
C ILE A 94 13.96 -22.18 -9.49
N ALA A 95 14.04 -23.50 -9.71
CA ALA A 95 13.49 -24.14 -10.90
C ALA A 95 11.97 -24.00 -11.01
N LYS A 96 11.24 -24.09 -9.88
CA LYS A 96 9.80 -23.80 -9.79
C LYS A 96 9.52 -22.35 -10.18
N TYR A 97 10.19 -21.39 -9.54
CA TYR A 97 9.96 -19.95 -9.77
C TYR A 97 10.32 -19.50 -11.19
N ARG A 98 11.31 -20.13 -11.83
CA ARG A 98 11.67 -19.86 -13.22
C ARG A 98 10.53 -20.13 -14.21
N LYS A 99 9.59 -21.00 -13.86
CA LYS A 99 8.39 -21.30 -14.68
C LYS A 99 7.34 -20.19 -14.61
N ILE A 100 7.41 -19.31 -13.60
CA ILE A 100 6.49 -18.19 -13.44
C ILE A 100 6.89 -17.09 -14.42
N HIS A 101 6.00 -16.78 -15.37
CA HIS A 101 6.28 -15.88 -16.49
C HIS A 101 6.84 -14.52 -16.04
N ILE A 102 6.21 -13.89 -15.05
CA ILE A 102 6.59 -12.56 -14.51
C ILE A 102 8.00 -12.57 -13.88
N LEU A 103 8.45 -13.73 -13.36
CA LEU A 103 9.71 -13.85 -12.64
C LEU A 103 10.89 -14.30 -13.51
N LYS A 104 10.63 -14.79 -14.73
CA LYS A 104 11.65 -15.44 -15.55
C LYS A 104 12.92 -14.59 -15.69
N GLU A 105 12.77 -13.35 -16.16
CA GLU A 105 13.89 -12.42 -16.35
C GLU A 105 14.57 -12.07 -15.01
N TYR A 106 13.80 -11.86 -13.95
CA TYR A 106 14.32 -11.56 -12.62
C TYR A 106 15.20 -12.69 -12.08
N ILE A 107 14.73 -13.94 -12.17
CA ILE A 107 15.46 -15.12 -11.68
C ILE A 107 16.75 -15.30 -12.48
N GLU A 108 16.69 -15.22 -13.82
CA GLU A 108 17.87 -15.38 -14.69
C GLU A 108 18.94 -14.33 -14.38
N LYS A 109 18.54 -13.06 -14.25
CA LYS A 109 19.46 -11.96 -13.93
C LYS A 109 20.05 -12.09 -12.52
N THR A 110 19.24 -12.48 -11.54
CA THR A 110 19.67 -12.58 -10.15
C THR A 110 20.62 -13.76 -9.96
N GLU A 111 20.30 -14.95 -10.48
CA GLU A 111 21.18 -16.13 -10.40
C GLU A 111 22.54 -15.87 -11.07
N LYS A 112 22.54 -15.22 -12.24
CA LYS A 112 23.79 -14.85 -12.92
C LYS A 112 24.67 -13.98 -12.03
N GLY A 113 24.11 -12.90 -11.47
CA GLY A 113 24.88 -11.99 -10.61
C GLY A 113 25.33 -12.62 -9.28
N LEU A 114 24.57 -13.57 -8.75
CA LEU A 114 24.95 -14.34 -7.57
C LEU A 114 26.12 -15.28 -7.84
N ASN A 115 26.08 -16.00 -8.96
CA ASN A 115 27.15 -16.91 -9.36
C ASN A 115 28.46 -16.15 -9.61
N GLU A 116 28.41 -15.06 -10.37
CA GLU A 116 29.57 -14.19 -10.62
C GLU A 116 30.19 -13.66 -9.32
N TYR A 117 29.35 -13.27 -8.35
CA TYR A 117 29.83 -12.82 -7.04
C TYR A 117 30.46 -13.96 -6.23
N ASN A 118 29.81 -15.12 -6.15
CA ASN A 118 30.29 -16.23 -5.32
C ASN A 118 31.58 -16.84 -5.90
N GLU A 119 31.70 -16.97 -7.22
CA GLU A 119 32.91 -17.44 -7.91
C GLU A 119 34.09 -16.48 -7.70
N LYS A 120 33.86 -15.17 -7.88
CA LYS A 120 34.91 -14.14 -7.71
C LYS A 120 35.50 -14.12 -6.30
N ASN A 121 34.71 -14.48 -5.29
CA ASN A 121 35.13 -14.48 -3.89
C ASN A 121 35.50 -15.88 -3.38
N SER A 122 35.60 -16.88 -4.26
CA SER A 122 35.95 -18.27 -3.90
C SER A 122 35.11 -18.82 -2.73
N ILE A 123 33.82 -18.51 -2.74
CA ILE A 123 32.93 -18.86 -1.64
C ILE A 123 32.73 -20.38 -1.55
N ASP A 124 32.95 -20.93 -0.36
CA ASP A 124 32.53 -22.30 -0.05
C ASP A 124 31.00 -22.37 0.09
N ASN A 125 30.37 -23.01 -0.91
CA ASN A 125 28.92 -23.19 -0.96
C ASN A 125 28.40 -24.31 -0.04
N SER A 126 29.28 -25.07 0.62
CA SER A 126 28.88 -26.06 1.63
C SER A 126 28.24 -25.41 2.85
N VAL A 127 28.60 -24.15 3.14
CA VAL A 127 28.08 -23.37 4.26
C VAL A 127 27.09 -22.30 3.75
N LEU A 128 25.85 -22.37 4.23
CA LEU A 128 24.74 -21.52 3.75
C LEU A 128 24.90 -20.02 4.06
N VAL A 129 25.77 -19.64 5.00
CA VAL A 129 25.96 -18.23 5.38
C VAL A 129 27.05 -17.51 4.57
N ASN A 130 27.94 -18.25 3.90
CA ASN A 130 29.13 -17.66 3.26
C ASN A 130 28.85 -17.01 1.90
N GLY A 131 27.83 -17.48 1.20
CA GLY A 131 27.48 -17.06 -0.16
C GLY A 131 26.24 -16.21 -0.22
N ARG A 132 26.17 -15.34 -1.23
CA ARG A 132 24.92 -14.67 -1.56
C ARG A 132 23.96 -15.68 -2.19
N ARG A 133 22.72 -15.68 -1.71
CA ARG A 133 21.65 -16.59 -2.12
C ARG A 133 20.32 -15.84 -2.18
N GLN A 134 19.41 -16.29 -3.03
CA GLN A 134 18.04 -15.78 -3.04
C GLN A 134 17.26 -16.34 -1.85
N THR A 135 16.31 -15.55 -1.33
CA THR A 135 15.32 -16.01 -0.35
C THR A 135 13.96 -16.07 -0.99
N ASN A 136 13.10 -16.95 -0.48
CA ASN A 136 11.72 -17.06 -0.98
C ASN A 136 10.97 -15.73 -0.83
N LEU A 137 11.16 -15.03 0.28
CA LEU A 137 10.66 -13.68 0.50
C LEU A 137 11.16 -12.66 -0.54
N GLY A 138 12.44 -12.71 -0.89
CA GLY A 138 13.02 -11.85 -1.93
C GLY A 138 12.38 -12.08 -3.29
N VAL A 139 12.18 -13.34 -3.67
CA VAL A 139 11.52 -13.73 -4.92
C VAL A 139 10.04 -13.33 -4.91
N PHE A 140 9.33 -13.54 -3.80
CA PHE A 140 7.94 -13.10 -3.65
C PHE A 140 7.79 -11.58 -3.81
N ARG A 141 8.68 -10.79 -3.21
CA ARG A 141 8.68 -9.33 -3.40
C ARG A 141 8.94 -8.93 -4.86
N ALA A 142 9.82 -9.64 -5.56
CA ALA A 142 10.05 -9.42 -6.98
C ALA A 142 8.81 -9.77 -7.82
N TYR A 143 8.12 -10.85 -7.48
CA TYR A 143 6.86 -11.25 -8.10
C TYR A 143 5.81 -10.16 -7.94
N LEU A 144 5.56 -9.69 -6.71
CA LEU A 144 4.60 -8.63 -6.44
C LEU A 144 4.94 -7.33 -7.18
N THR A 145 6.23 -7.01 -7.28
CA THR A 145 6.68 -5.84 -8.04
C THR A 145 6.33 -5.98 -9.53
N GLY A 146 6.60 -7.15 -10.12
CA GLY A 146 6.22 -7.44 -11.49
C GLY A 146 4.71 -7.51 -11.70
N PHE A 147 3.96 -8.04 -10.73
CA PHE A 147 2.50 -8.10 -10.77
C PHE A 147 1.89 -6.70 -10.80
N ILE A 148 2.23 -5.82 -9.84
CA ILE A 148 1.72 -4.44 -9.79
C ILE A 148 2.16 -3.63 -11.01
N LYS A 149 3.39 -3.83 -11.49
CA LYS A 149 3.89 -3.17 -12.71
C LYS A 149 3.04 -3.49 -13.96
N ASN A 150 2.42 -4.66 -14.02
CA ASN A 150 1.61 -5.10 -15.16
C ASN A 150 0.09 -5.08 -14.87
N TYR A 151 -0.33 -4.60 -13.69
CA TYR A 151 -1.73 -4.61 -13.31
C TYR A 151 -2.48 -3.43 -13.99
N PRO A 152 -3.53 -3.69 -14.78
CA PRO A 152 -4.12 -2.68 -15.67
C PRO A 152 -4.75 -1.50 -14.94
N ASP A 153 -5.25 -1.71 -13.72
CA ASP A 153 -5.89 -0.65 -12.93
C ASP A 153 -4.92 0.15 -12.04
N VAL A 154 -3.61 -0.02 -12.26
CA VAL A 154 -2.56 0.76 -11.60
C VAL A 154 -2.16 1.94 -12.47
N ASN A 155 -2.03 3.12 -11.87
CA ASN A 155 -1.45 4.29 -12.53
C ASN A 155 0.08 4.12 -12.61
N HIS A 156 0.58 3.77 -13.78
CA HIS A 156 2.00 3.53 -14.03
C HIS A 156 2.84 4.80 -14.22
N THR A 157 2.21 5.97 -14.31
CA THR A 157 2.92 7.27 -14.33
C THR A 157 3.33 7.69 -12.92
N LEU A 158 2.60 7.22 -11.90
CA LEU A 158 2.88 7.46 -10.50
C LEU A 158 3.76 6.36 -9.90
N MET A 159 4.36 6.65 -8.75
CA MET A 159 5.24 5.70 -8.06
C MET A 159 4.47 4.46 -7.57
N TYR A 160 5.03 3.29 -7.83
CA TYR A 160 4.70 2.06 -7.12
C TYR A 160 5.96 1.46 -6.50
N MET A 161 5.80 0.76 -5.39
CA MET A 161 6.88 0.12 -4.65
C MET A 161 6.34 -1.02 -3.79
N ILE A 162 7.04 -2.15 -3.81
CA ILE A 162 6.84 -3.22 -2.85
C ILE A 162 8.03 -3.24 -1.90
N ARG A 163 7.78 -3.07 -0.60
CA ARG A 163 8.83 -2.97 0.42
C ARG A 163 8.48 -3.75 1.68
N HIS A 164 9.50 -4.02 2.49
CA HIS A 164 9.30 -4.52 3.84
C HIS A 164 9.27 -3.34 4.81
N LEU A 165 8.37 -3.39 5.79
CA LEU A 165 8.43 -2.53 6.96
C LEU A 165 9.25 -3.21 8.06
N HIS A 166 9.44 -2.52 9.18
CA HIS A 166 10.12 -3.11 10.32
C HIS A 166 9.41 -4.40 10.79
N PRO A 167 10.17 -5.46 11.09
CA PRO A 167 9.70 -6.61 11.85
C PRO A 167 8.84 -6.20 13.04
N MET A 168 7.67 -6.82 13.18
CA MET A 168 6.80 -6.67 14.34
C MET A 168 6.57 -8.02 15.01
N GLU A 169 5.98 -8.01 16.21
CA GLU A 169 5.55 -9.23 16.91
C GLU A 169 4.62 -10.09 16.04
N LYS A 170 3.82 -9.42 15.18
CA LYS A 170 2.86 -10.05 14.26
C LYS A 170 3.44 -10.40 12.90
N GLY A 171 4.74 -10.69 12.82
CA GLY A 171 5.41 -11.03 11.57
C GLY A 171 6.00 -9.82 10.82
N LEU A 172 6.44 -10.06 9.58
CA LEU A 172 7.14 -9.09 8.74
C LEU A 172 6.16 -8.46 7.73
N PRO A 173 5.83 -7.17 7.83
CA PRO A 173 4.91 -6.55 6.90
C PRO A 173 5.55 -6.35 5.52
N VAL A 174 4.90 -6.89 4.49
CA VAL A 174 5.17 -6.59 3.08
C VAL A 174 4.14 -5.56 2.62
N GLU A 175 4.57 -4.32 2.44
CA GLU A 175 3.72 -3.20 2.03
C GLU A 175 3.66 -3.09 0.51
N LEU A 176 2.44 -3.08 -0.03
CA LEU A 176 2.14 -2.70 -1.39
C LEU A 176 1.77 -1.22 -1.40
N TYR A 177 2.63 -0.42 -2.02
CA TYR A 177 2.43 1.01 -2.23
C TYR A 177 2.26 1.25 -3.73
N PHE A 178 1.08 1.71 -4.15
CA PHE A 178 0.82 2.05 -5.55
C PHE A 178 -0.35 3.04 -5.66
N PHE A 179 -0.62 3.54 -6.85
CA PHE A 179 -1.80 4.36 -7.12
C PHE A 179 -2.70 3.63 -8.10
N THR A 180 -4.01 3.60 -7.86
CA THR A 180 -4.99 3.19 -8.86
C THR A 180 -5.05 4.21 -9.99
N ASN A 181 -5.47 3.80 -11.18
CA ASN A 181 -5.72 4.71 -12.31
C ASN A 181 -7.07 5.46 -12.22
N THR A 182 -7.79 5.30 -11.10
CA THR A 182 -9.09 5.91 -10.83
C THR A 182 -9.09 6.56 -9.44
N THR A 183 -9.88 7.62 -9.29
CA THR A 183 -10.14 8.30 -8.02
C THR A 183 -11.54 8.02 -7.48
N ASN A 184 -12.39 7.32 -8.26
CA ASN A 184 -13.71 6.88 -7.83
C ASN A 184 -13.58 5.92 -6.64
N TRP A 185 -14.28 6.21 -5.55
CA TRP A 185 -14.13 5.46 -4.30
C TRP A 185 -14.53 4.00 -4.43
N ILE A 186 -15.68 3.69 -5.04
CA ILE A 186 -16.16 2.30 -5.15
C ILE A 186 -15.18 1.45 -5.97
N LEU A 187 -14.72 1.98 -7.11
CA LEU A 187 -13.72 1.28 -7.94
C LEU A 187 -12.39 1.12 -7.22
N TYR A 188 -11.94 2.15 -6.50
CA TYR A 188 -10.72 2.09 -5.68
C TYR A 188 -10.80 1.00 -4.59
N GLU A 189 -11.94 0.82 -3.92
CA GLU A 189 -12.15 -0.28 -2.97
C GLU A 189 -12.14 -1.66 -3.64
N GLY A 190 -12.76 -1.79 -4.82
CA GLY A 190 -12.71 -3.02 -5.61
C GLY A 190 -11.28 -3.41 -6.00
N ILE A 191 -10.55 -2.48 -6.63
CA ILE A 191 -9.18 -2.74 -7.12
C ILE A 191 -8.24 -3.18 -6.00
N GLN A 192 -8.28 -2.51 -4.84
CA GLN A 192 -7.40 -2.90 -3.73
C GLN A 192 -7.82 -4.24 -3.11
N ALA A 193 -9.11 -4.59 -3.12
CA ALA A 193 -9.58 -5.89 -2.65
C ALA A 193 -9.08 -7.00 -3.58
N ASP A 194 -9.32 -6.87 -4.89
CA ASP A 194 -8.89 -7.85 -5.90
C ASP A 194 -7.38 -8.10 -5.87
N VAL A 195 -6.59 -7.03 -5.75
CA VAL A 195 -5.13 -7.13 -5.60
C VAL A 195 -4.77 -7.93 -4.35
N PHE A 196 -5.37 -7.66 -3.20
CA PHE A 196 -5.01 -8.34 -1.96
C PHE A 196 -5.54 -9.77 -1.88
N ASP A 197 -6.68 -10.07 -2.47
CA ASP A 197 -7.21 -11.44 -2.61
C ASP A 197 -6.23 -12.31 -3.41
N HIS A 198 -5.76 -11.80 -4.56
CA HIS A 198 -4.74 -12.47 -5.36
C HIS A 198 -3.43 -12.68 -4.58
N VAL A 199 -2.96 -11.63 -3.88
CA VAL A 199 -1.72 -11.71 -3.10
C VAL A 199 -1.84 -12.75 -1.98
N LEU A 200 -2.95 -12.78 -1.25
CA LEU A 200 -3.18 -13.77 -0.20
C LEU A 200 -3.21 -15.20 -0.74
N ALA A 201 -3.86 -15.40 -1.89
CA ALA A 201 -3.96 -16.72 -2.52
C ALA A 201 -2.61 -17.25 -3.03
N ILE A 202 -1.72 -16.38 -3.51
CA ILE A 202 -0.45 -16.80 -4.11
C ILE A 202 0.71 -16.94 -3.11
N ILE A 203 0.59 -16.42 -1.89
CA ILE A 203 1.64 -16.51 -0.86
C ILE A 203 2.16 -17.95 -0.65
N PRO A 204 1.30 -18.98 -0.52
CA PRO A 204 1.75 -20.36 -0.34
C PRO A 204 2.58 -20.91 -1.50
N GLU A 205 2.40 -20.39 -2.72
CA GLU A 205 3.21 -20.81 -3.88
C GLU A 205 4.69 -20.45 -3.75
N PHE A 206 5.01 -19.52 -2.85
CA PHE A 206 6.38 -19.10 -2.52
C PHE A 206 6.91 -19.76 -1.24
N ASP A 207 6.26 -20.81 -0.74
CA ASP A 207 6.59 -21.43 0.54
C ASP A 207 6.57 -20.41 1.71
N LEU A 208 5.74 -19.38 1.60
CA LEU A 208 5.55 -18.36 2.63
C LEU A 208 4.19 -18.55 3.29
N ASN A 209 4.08 -18.12 4.54
CA ASN A 209 2.82 -18.12 5.28
C ASN A 209 2.46 -16.70 5.69
N VAL A 210 1.16 -16.41 5.71
CA VAL A 210 0.64 -15.20 6.37
C VAL A 210 0.71 -15.42 7.87
N PHE A 211 1.19 -14.43 8.62
CA PHE A 211 1.14 -14.49 10.07
C PHE A 211 -0.32 -14.48 10.55
N GLN A 212 -0.66 -15.41 11.43
CA GLN A 212 -1.94 -15.45 12.12
C GLN A 212 -1.69 -15.73 13.60
N ASP A 213 -2.41 -15.03 14.48
CA ASP A 213 -2.42 -15.37 15.89
C ASP A 213 -3.07 -16.75 16.07
N PRO A 214 -2.57 -17.61 16.98
CA PRO A 214 -3.18 -18.90 17.26
C PRO A 214 -4.67 -18.73 17.61
N THR A 215 -5.50 -19.51 16.96
CA THR A 215 -6.95 -19.47 17.15
C THR A 215 -7.40 -20.62 18.05
N GLY A 216 -8.63 -20.55 18.57
CA GLY A 216 -9.23 -21.65 19.32
C GLY A 216 -9.29 -22.98 18.55
N THR A 217 -9.20 -22.96 17.22
CA THR A 217 -9.13 -24.18 16.40
C THR A 217 -7.77 -24.87 16.51
N ASP A 218 -6.68 -24.10 16.58
CA ASP A 218 -5.32 -24.62 16.72
C ASP A 218 -5.15 -25.36 18.05
N PHE A 219 -5.68 -24.79 19.13
CA PHE A 219 -5.68 -25.43 20.45
C PHE A 219 -6.54 -26.69 20.50
N ARG A 220 -7.68 -26.71 19.81
CA ARG A 220 -8.52 -27.92 19.69
C ARG A 220 -7.81 -29.03 18.92
N ASN A 221 -7.10 -28.70 17.85
CA ASN A 221 -6.34 -29.68 17.07
C ASN A 221 -5.19 -30.29 17.88
N LEU A 222 -4.51 -29.50 18.72
CA LEU A 222 -3.51 -29.97 19.67
C LEU A 222 -4.11 -30.90 20.75
N ALA A 223 -5.26 -30.53 21.33
CA ALA A 223 -5.92 -31.36 22.34
C ALA A 223 -6.45 -32.69 21.79
N ASN A 224 -6.81 -32.74 20.51
CA ASN A 224 -7.33 -33.94 19.84
C ASN A 224 -6.24 -34.87 19.26
N HIS A 225 -4.96 -34.47 19.30
CA HIS A 225 -3.82 -35.30 18.90
C HIS A 225 -2.82 -35.40 20.07
N PRO A 226 -3.11 -36.22 21.11
CA PRO A 226 -2.19 -36.47 22.22
C PRO A 226 -0.95 -37.27 21.81
#